data_AF-A0A2T0Y5V0-F1
#
_entry.id   AF-A0A2T0Y5V0-F1
#
_cell.length_a   1.000
_cell.length_b   1.000
_cell.length_c   1.000
_cell.angle_alpha   90.00
_cell.angle_beta   90.00
_cell.angle_gamma   90.00
#
_symmetry.space_group_name_H-M   'P 1'
#
loop_
_entity.id
_entity.type
_entity.pdbx_description
1 polymer ?
#
loop_
_entity_poly.entity_id
_entity_poly.type
_entity_poly.pdbx_seq_one_letter_code
_entity_poly.pdbx_strand_id
1 'polypeptide(L)'
;MTSTPSPDPYRPADGTATPTPPTGPYPSRDGAGQDAPPAAPGTSPYGPGQPPAPVPGEQPSYAAPQPQGTDGVSIAALVTGILGMALVAVGLGIAGLVRTKRSGRSGKGFAIAGIVLGAIATVAWSLVIVFFFVLATNEDVQDSFQEGFQESFNDSYQQSMGLDMVVGDCFDPPADLTSGDPMSPADCAGPHGAEVIAVDQVEATEYPGDDAMVSQIETLCLDAFSEYIGVEYADSALEAVYFHPTQASWALGDRLLLCSAATMDGSPLEAGSVAGSGL
;
A
#
# COMPACT_ATOMS: atom_id res chain seq x y z
N MET A 1 44.33 22.51 -10.25
CA MET A 1 42.95 22.13 -10.60
C MET A 1 42.37 21.48 -9.37
N THR A 2 41.59 22.24 -8.60
CA THR A 2 41.01 21.81 -7.32
C THR A 2 39.62 21.24 -7.59
N SER A 3 39.46 19.92 -7.44
CA SER A 3 38.19 19.23 -7.62
C SER A 3 37.40 19.24 -6.31
N THR A 4 36.19 19.78 -6.37
CA THR A 4 35.22 19.83 -5.29
C THR A 4 34.62 18.44 -5.03
N PRO A 5 34.50 17.97 -3.77
CA PRO A 5 33.85 16.69 -3.48
C PRO A 5 32.32 16.78 -3.62
N SER A 6 31.75 15.74 -4.22
CA SER A 6 30.31 15.51 -4.37
C SER A 6 29.69 15.15 -3.02
N PRO A 7 28.51 15.69 -2.64
CA PRO A 7 27.89 15.38 -1.36
C PRO A 7 27.26 13.97 -1.36
N ASP A 8 27.54 13.25 -0.27
CA ASP A 8 27.06 11.90 0.06
C ASP A 8 25.56 11.92 0.41
N PRO A 9 24.71 11.15 -0.28
CA PRO A 9 23.26 11.14 -0.06
C PRO A 9 22.81 10.38 1.21
N TYR A 10 23.72 9.74 1.95
CA TYR A 10 23.33 8.84 3.05
C TYR A 10 23.57 9.36 4.48
N ARG A 11 23.81 10.66 4.66
CA ARG A 11 23.97 11.24 6.02
C ARG A 11 22.61 11.39 6.72
N PRO A 12 22.37 10.73 7.87
CA PRO A 12 21.14 10.92 8.64
C PRO A 12 21.08 12.35 9.20
N ALA A 13 19.92 13.00 9.06
CA ALA A 13 19.66 14.32 9.61
C ALA A 13 19.45 14.24 11.14
N ASP A 14 20.19 15.06 11.89
CA ASP A 14 20.01 15.23 13.34
C ASP A 14 18.58 15.71 13.65
N GLY A 15 17.96 15.07 14.62
CA GLY A 15 16.55 15.18 14.96
C GLY A 15 16.10 16.59 15.36
N THR A 16 15.04 17.06 14.71
CA THR A 16 14.22 18.19 15.18
C THR A 16 12.94 17.66 15.79
N ALA A 17 12.77 17.93 17.09
CA ALA A 17 11.58 17.62 17.87
C ALA A 17 10.33 18.33 17.32
N THR A 18 9.25 17.58 17.16
CA THR A 18 7.91 18.06 16.79
C THR A 18 7.21 18.68 18.02
N PRO A 19 6.52 19.84 17.89
CA PRO A 19 5.77 20.43 18.99
C PRO A 19 4.41 19.74 19.20
N THR A 20 4.11 19.44 20.47
CA THR A 20 2.84 18.87 20.97
C THR A 20 1.69 19.89 20.87
N PRO A 21 0.47 19.48 20.48
CA PRO A 21 -0.68 20.39 20.44
C PRO A 21 -1.29 20.60 21.85
N PRO A 22 -1.81 21.80 22.18
CA PRO A 22 -2.44 22.06 23.47
C PRO A 22 -3.86 21.49 23.54
N THR A 23 -4.14 20.77 24.63
CA THR A 23 -5.47 20.28 25.02
C THR A 23 -6.29 21.41 25.64
N GLY A 24 -7.38 21.82 24.98
CA GLY A 24 -8.41 22.71 25.53
C GLY A 24 -9.75 21.97 25.74
N PRO A 25 -10.56 22.31 26.76
CA PRO A 25 -11.81 21.61 27.04
C PRO A 25 -12.97 22.14 26.19
N TYR A 26 -13.71 21.25 25.55
CA TYR A 26 -14.99 21.56 24.89
C TYR A 26 -16.16 21.52 25.91
N PRO A 27 -17.12 22.46 25.86
CA PRO A 27 -18.32 22.37 26.67
C PRO A 27 -19.36 21.44 26.04
N SER A 28 -19.80 20.44 26.81
CA SER A 28 -20.95 19.58 26.49
C SER A 28 -22.25 20.37 26.60
N ARG A 29 -23.12 20.25 25.59
CA ARG A 29 -24.47 20.83 25.58
C ARG A 29 -25.49 19.71 25.59
N ASP A 30 -25.83 19.23 26.79
CA ASP A 30 -26.95 18.34 27.02
C ASP A 30 -28.24 19.16 27.16
N GLY A 31 -29.12 19.04 26.16
CA GLY A 31 -30.47 19.60 26.19
C GLY A 31 -31.47 18.56 26.68
N ALA A 32 -31.64 18.44 27.98
CA ALA A 32 -32.76 17.72 28.58
C ALA A 32 -33.89 18.72 28.88
N GLY A 33 -35.08 18.42 28.37
CA GLY A 33 -36.30 19.19 28.59
C GLY A 33 -36.62 19.29 30.08
N GLN A 34 -37.13 20.45 30.49
CA GLN A 34 -37.71 20.63 31.81
C GLN A 34 -39.02 21.37 31.70
N ASP A 35 -40.03 20.68 32.20
CA ASP A 35 -41.42 21.06 32.36
C ASP A 35 -41.58 22.34 33.19
N ALA A 36 -42.60 23.12 32.83
CA ALA A 36 -43.02 24.31 33.55
C ALA A 36 -43.77 23.95 34.86
N PRO A 37 -43.51 24.66 35.98
CA PRO A 37 -44.41 24.67 37.13
C PRO A 37 -45.37 25.89 37.13
N PRO A 38 -46.50 25.80 37.86
CA PRO A 38 -47.69 26.63 37.62
C PRO A 38 -47.68 28.00 38.32
N ALA A 39 -48.58 28.85 37.83
CA ALA A 39 -48.82 30.23 38.22
C ALA A 39 -49.19 30.42 39.71
N ALA A 40 -48.64 31.49 40.30
CA ALA A 40 -49.11 32.05 41.57
C ALA A 40 -49.92 33.35 41.31
N PRO A 41 -51.08 33.56 41.95
CA PRO A 41 -51.92 34.73 41.75
C PRO A 41 -51.47 35.89 42.65
N GLY A 42 -50.96 36.96 42.05
CA GLY A 42 -50.59 38.20 42.73
C GLY A 42 -51.60 39.31 42.45
N THR A 43 -52.38 39.65 43.47
CA THR A 43 -53.40 40.70 43.49
C THR A 43 -52.82 42.11 43.42
N SER A 44 -53.46 42.98 42.64
CA SER A 44 -53.16 44.42 42.50
C SER A 44 -53.24 45.23 43.80
N PRO A 45 -52.55 46.38 43.84
CA PRO A 45 -53.13 47.59 44.43
C PRO A 45 -53.25 48.74 43.41
N TYR A 46 -54.44 49.35 43.39
CA TYR A 46 -54.83 50.53 42.61
C TYR A 46 -54.03 51.78 43.02
N GLY A 47 -53.50 52.51 42.03
CA GLY A 47 -53.00 53.89 42.17
C GLY A 47 -53.58 54.76 41.04
N PRO A 48 -54.04 56.01 41.31
CA PRO A 48 -54.87 56.75 40.36
C PRO A 48 -54.08 57.71 39.46
N GLY A 49 -54.45 57.74 38.17
CA GLY A 49 -54.45 58.93 37.32
C GLY A 49 -53.14 59.31 36.63
N GLN A 50 -52.97 58.87 35.38
CA GLN A 50 -52.10 59.60 34.44
C GLN A 50 -52.71 59.56 33.01
N PRO A 51 -52.85 60.72 32.32
CA PRO A 51 -53.46 60.82 31.00
C PRO A 51 -52.63 60.15 29.90
N PRO A 52 -53.26 59.65 28.82
CA PRO A 52 -52.59 58.82 27.82
C PRO A 52 -51.55 59.64 27.02
N ALA A 53 -50.32 59.16 27.02
CA ALA A 53 -49.24 59.67 26.18
C ALA A 53 -49.47 59.27 24.71
N PRO A 54 -49.06 60.11 23.73
CA PRO A 54 -49.33 59.87 22.33
C PRO A 54 -48.57 58.64 21.83
N VAL A 55 -49.29 57.71 21.21
CA VAL A 55 -48.76 56.50 20.56
C VAL A 55 -47.77 56.89 19.45
N PRO A 56 -46.48 56.54 19.57
CA PRO A 56 -45.52 56.69 18.48
C PRO A 56 -45.83 55.66 17.39
N GLY A 57 -45.83 56.11 16.13
CA GLY A 57 -46.22 55.31 14.97
C GLY A 57 -45.48 53.97 14.84
N GLU A 58 -46.22 52.97 14.36
CA GLU A 58 -45.72 51.63 14.06
C GLU A 58 -44.49 51.69 13.15
N GLN A 59 -43.34 51.28 13.68
CA GLN A 59 -42.15 51.03 12.88
C GLN A 59 -42.33 49.71 12.12
N PRO A 60 -42.09 49.66 10.79
CA PRO A 60 -42.12 48.40 10.06
C PRO A 60 -40.96 47.52 10.54
N SER A 61 -41.31 46.37 11.09
CA SER A 61 -40.37 45.35 11.55
C SER A 61 -39.57 44.84 10.36
N TYR A 62 -38.28 45.19 10.29
CA TYR A 62 -37.35 44.55 9.37
C TYR A 62 -37.03 43.14 9.89
N ALA A 63 -37.61 42.12 9.24
CA ALA A 63 -37.24 40.75 9.47
C ALA A 63 -35.76 40.54 9.10
N ALA A 64 -34.94 40.11 10.06
CA ALA A 64 -33.57 39.72 9.81
C ALA A 64 -33.52 38.56 8.77
N PRO A 65 -32.59 38.58 7.79
CA PRO A 65 -32.43 37.46 6.87
C PRO A 65 -32.09 36.19 7.65
N GLN A 66 -32.92 35.15 7.51
CA GLN A 66 -32.62 33.84 8.07
C GLN A 66 -31.35 33.28 7.39
N PRO A 67 -30.34 32.81 8.16
CA PRO A 67 -29.18 32.15 7.58
C PRO A 67 -29.64 30.86 6.89
N GLN A 68 -29.40 30.77 5.59
CA GLN A 68 -29.73 29.59 4.78
C GLN A 68 -28.70 28.49 5.08
N GLY A 69 -29.03 27.63 6.04
CA GLY A 69 -28.31 26.39 6.24
C GLY A 69 -28.43 25.49 5.01
N THR A 70 -27.34 24.85 4.61
CA THR A 70 -27.36 23.80 3.60
C THR A 70 -28.33 22.70 4.01
N ASP A 71 -29.36 22.46 3.19
CA ASP A 71 -30.33 21.41 3.48
C ASP A 71 -29.63 20.05 3.54
N GLY A 72 -29.80 19.32 4.64
CA GLY A 72 -29.15 18.01 4.88
C GLY A 72 -29.41 16.97 3.80
N VAL A 73 -30.45 17.16 2.98
CA VAL A 73 -30.73 16.37 1.79
C VAL A 73 -29.65 16.51 0.71
N SER A 74 -29.04 17.69 0.57
CA SER A 74 -27.94 17.92 -0.37
C SER A 74 -26.66 17.24 0.07
N ILE A 75 -26.40 17.21 1.38
CA ILE A 75 -25.26 16.49 1.98
C ILE A 75 -25.50 14.98 1.89
N ALA A 76 -26.71 14.51 2.19
CA ALA A 76 -27.08 13.12 2.05
C ALA A 76 -26.94 12.64 0.59
N ALA A 77 -27.33 13.46 -0.39
CA ALA A 77 -27.15 13.17 -1.82
C ALA A 77 -25.68 13.12 -2.25
N LEU A 78 -24.84 14.02 -1.70
CA LEU A 78 -23.39 13.99 -1.93
C LEU A 78 -22.76 12.71 -1.36
N VAL A 79 -23.11 12.34 -0.12
CA VAL A 79 -22.56 11.18 0.59
C VAL A 79 -23.02 9.86 -0.04
N THR A 80 -24.29 9.76 -0.45
CA THR A 80 -24.79 8.57 -1.16
C THR A 80 -24.27 8.47 -2.60
N GLY A 81 -23.96 9.59 -3.24
CA GLY A 81 -23.26 9.61 -4.53
C GLY A 81 -21.83 9.08 -4.44
N ILE A 82 -21.10 9.41 -3.38
CA ILE A 82 -19.72 8.94 -3.15
C ILE A 82 -19.68 7.44 -2.76
N LEU A 83 -20.72 6.93 -2.08
CA LEU A 83 -20.81 5.54 -1.62
C LEU A 83 -21.45 4.55 -2.63
N GLY A 84 -21.67 4.96 -3.89
CA GLY A 84 -21.88 4.00 -4.99
C GLY A 84 -23.33 3.53 -5.27
N MET A 85 -24.36 4.26 -4.85
CA MET A 85 -25.76 3.98 -5.24
C MET A 85 -26.27 4.99 -6.30
N ALA A 86 -25.63 4.98 -7.47
CA ALA A 86 -25.80 5.98 -8.53
C ALA A 86 -27.25 6.15 -9.04
N LEU A 87 -28.11 5.13 -8.93
CA LEU A 87 -29.48 5.20 -9.47
C LEU A 87 -30.44 6.06 -8.62
N VAL A 88 -30.24 6.14 -7.31
CA VAL A 88 -31.12 6.92 -6.41
C VAL A 88 -30.74 8.41 -6.41
N ALA A 89 -29.44 8.71 -6.59
CA ALA A 89 -28.92 10.08 -6.63
C ALA A 89 -29.46 10.88 -7.83
N VAL A 90 -29.63 10.26 -8.99
CA VAL A 90 -30.19 10.91 -10.20
C VAL A 90 -31.65 11.31 -9.97
N GLY A 91 -32.45 10.45 -9.34
CA GLY A 91 -33.86 10.75 -9.03
C GLY A 91 -34.04 11.93 -8.06
N LEU A 92 -33.20 12.00 -7.02
CA LEU A 92 -33.21 13.10 -6.05
C LEU A 92 -32.63 14.41 -6.62
N GLY A 93 -31.62 14.33 -7.49
CA GLY A 93 -31.06 15.50 -8.18
C GLY A 93 -32.09 16.20 -9.06
N ILE A 94 -32.93 15.44 -9.77
CA ILE A 94 -34.03 16.00 -10.59
C ILE A 94 -35.08 16.67 -9.69
N ALA A 95 -35.42 16.09 -8.54
CA ALA A 95 -36.35 16.68 -7.58
C ALA A 95 -35.83 18.01 -6.96
N GLY A 96 -34.51 18.12 -6.74
CA GLY A 96 -33.86 19.35 -6.29
C GLY A 96 -33.94 20.49 -7.32
N LEU A 97 -33.80 20.17 -8.61
CA LEU A 97 -33.89 21.12 -9.73
C LEU A 97 -35.30 21.72 -9.93
N VAL A 98 -36.35 20.95 -9.65
CA VAL A 98 -37.73 21.45 -9.75
C VAL A 98 -38.05 22.44 -8.61
N ARG A 99 -37.40 22.30 -7.45
CA ARG A 99 -37.64 23.15 -6.28
C ARG A 99 -36.95 24.52 -6.39
N THR A 100 -35.78 24.59 -7.04
CA THR A 100 -35.05 25.84 -7.29
C THR A 100 -35.69 26.72 -8.37
N LYS A 101 -36.48 26.14 -9.28
CA LYS A 101 -37.15 26.88 -10.35
C LYS A 101 -38.24 27.85 -9.85
N ARG A 102 -38.71 27.71 -8.60
CA ARG A 102 -39.79 28.55 -8.04
C ARG A 102 -39.31 29.80 -7.28
N SER A 103 -38.01 29.95 -6.98
CA SER A 103 -37.53 30.96 -6.02
C SER A 103 -36.85 32.20 -6.61
N GLY A 104 -36.79 32.36 -7.95
CA GLY A 104 -36.45 33.64 -8.59
C GLY A 104 -35.14 34.31 -8.15
N ARG A 105 -34.15 33.57 -7.61
CA ARG A 105 -32.86 34.09 -7.14
C ARG A 105 -31.69 33.72 -8.06
N SER A 106 -30.65 34.55 -8.03
CA SER A 106 -29.45 34.53 -8.89
C SER A 106 -28.50 33.33 -8.66
N GLY A 107 -29.01 32.10 -8.80
CA GLY A 107 -28.24 30.85 -8.64
C GLY A 107 -27.79 30.18 -9.95
N LYS A 108 -28.02 30.83 -11.10
CA LYS A 108 -27.81 30.23 -12.43
C LYS A 108 -26.38 29.73 -12.65
N GLY A 109 -25.36 30.46 -12.17
CA GLY A 109 -23.96 30.07 -12.31
C GLY A 109 -23.61 28.79 -11.54
N PHE A 110 -24.10 28.65 -10.31
CA PHE A 110 -23.88 27.45 -9.49
C PHE A 110 -24.64 26.24 -10.03
N ALA A 111 -25.86 26.44 -10.53
CA ALA A 111 -26.63 25.38 -11.17
C ALA A 111 -25.95 24.86 -12.45
N ILE A 112 -25.39 25.75 -13.28
CA ILE A 112 -24.62 25.36 -14.47
C ILE A 112 -23.33 24.63 -14.08
N ALA A 113 -22.59 25.13 -13.09
CA ALA A 113 -21.38 24.48 -12.60
C ALA A 113 -21.66 23.06 -12.06
N GLY A 114 -22.74 22.89 -11.29
CA GLY A 114 -23.16 21.59 -10.78
C GLY A 114 -23.53 20.59 -11.88
N ILE A 115 -24.20 21.04 -12.95
CA ILE A 115 -24.53 20.18 -14.10
C ILE A 115 -23.27 19.78 -14.85
N VAL A 116 -22.34 20.72 -15.09
CA VAL A 116 -21.11 20.44 -15.84
C VAL A 116 -20.19 19.50 -15.05
N LEU A 117 -19.97 19.76 -13.76
CA LEU A 117 -19.18 18.88 -12.90
C LEU A 117 -19.83 17.52 -12.72
N GLY A 118 -21.16 17.47 -12.59
CA GLY A 118 -21.92 16.22 -12.56
C GLY A 118 -21.75 15.41 -13.84
N ALA A 119 -21.87 16.05 -15.01
CA ALA A 119 -21.67 15.38 -16.29
C ALA A 119 -20.24 14.84 -16.45
N ILE A 120 -19.22 15.64 -16.10
CA ILE A 120 -17.82 15.21 -16.14
C ILE A 120 -17.58 14.02 -15.20
N ALA A 121 -18.10 14.10 -13.97
CA ALA A 121 -17.97 13.01 -13.00
C ALA A 121 -18.68 11.74 -13.49
N THR A 122 -19.86 11.87 -14.11
CA THR A 122 -20.61 10.73 -14.66
C THR A 122 -19.87 10.08 -15.83
N VAL A 123 -19.28 10.89 -16.71
CA VAL A 123 -18.45 10.41 -17.83
C VAL A 123 -17.22 9.70 -17.29
N ALA A 124 -16.49 10.30 -16.35
CA ALA A 124 -15.33 9.68 -15.72
C ALA A 124 -15.69 8.35 -15.04
N TRP A 125 -16.79 8.30 -14.28
CA TRP A 125 -17.28 7.07 -13.64
C TRP A 125 -17.71 6.02 -14.68
N SER A 126 -18.36 6.44 -15.77
CA SER A 126 -18.75 5.51 -16.84
C SER A 126 -17.53 4.91 -17.54
N LEU A 127 -16.45 5.68 -17.73
CA LEU A 127 -15.20 5.16 -18.28
C LEU A 127 -14.55 4.16 -17.32
N VAL A 128 -14.56 4.43 -16.02
CA VAL A 128 -14.08 3.49 -14.99
C VAL A 128 -14.91 2.21 -14.98
N ILE A 129 -16.24 2.30 -15.02
CA ILE A 129 -17.12 1.12 -15.07
C ILE A 129 -16.87 0.31 -16.35
N VAL A 130 -16.79 0.96 -17.50
CA VAL A 130 -16.52 0.27 -18.78
C VAL A 130 -15.15 -0.39 -18.74
N PHE A 131 -14.13 0.29 -18.20
CA PHE A 131 -12.80 -0.29 -18.00
C PHE A 131 -12.86 -1.53 -17.10
N PHE A 132 -13.47 -1.45 -15.92
CA PHE A 132 -13.63 -2.60 -15.02
C PHE A 132 -14.50 -3.71 -15.59
N PHE A 133 -15.53 -3.40 -16.37
CA PHE A 133 -16.38 -4.38 -17.04
C PHE A 133 -15.62 -5.10 -18.15
N VAL A 134 -14.81 -4.37 -18.93
CA VAL A 134 -13.88 -4.95 -19.92
C VAL A 134 -12.86 -5.84 -19.21
N LEU A 135 -12.23 -5.39 -18.13
CA LEU A 135 -11.37 -6.24 -17.32
C LEU A 135 -12.11 -7.50 -16.82
N ALA A 136 -13.33 -7.35 -16.30
CA ALA A 136 -14.09 -8.46 -15.73
C ALA A 136 -14.61 -9.48 -16.75
N THR A 137 -14.74 -9.09 -18.02
CA THR A 137 -15.30 -9.95 -19.09
C THR A 137 -14.25 -10.50 -20.06
N ASN A 138 -13.03 -9.96 -20.06
CA ASN A 138 -11.94 -10.44 -20.91
C ASN A 138 -10.90 -11.11 -20.03
N GLU A 139 -10.94 -12.44 -19.97
CA GLU A 139 -10.01 -13.28 -19.22
C GLU A 139 -8.55 -13.02 -19.69
N ASP A 140 -8.33 -12.83 -20.99
CA ASP A 140 -7.03 -12.52 -21.59
C ASP A 140 -6.37 -11.23 -21.02
N VAL A 141 -7.17 -10.24 -20.62
CA VAL A 141 -6.66 -8.98 -20.07
C VAL A 141 -6.33 -9.12 -18.58
N GLN A 142 -7.02 -10.03 -17.88
CA GLN A 142 -6.69 -10.37 -16.49
C GLN A 142 -5.39 -11.17 -16.43
N ASP A 143 -5.26 -12.18 -17.30
CA ASP A 143 -4.07 -13.03 -17.36
C ASP A 143 -2.82 -12.20 -17.69
N SER A 144 -2.87 -11.35 -18.72
CA SER A 144 -1.74 -10.48 -19.08
C SER A 144 -1.35 -9.45 -18.02
N PHE A 145 -2.31 -8.94 -17.23
CA PHE A 145 -2.00 -8.03 -16.12
C PHE A 145 -1.42 -8.78 -14.92
N GLN A 146 -1.98 -9.95 -14.60
CA GLN A 146 -1.53 -10.77 -13.49
C GLN A 146 -0.15 -11.38 -13.78
N GLU A 147 0.09 -11.85 -15.01
CA GLU A 147 1.41 -12.29 -15.50
C GLU A 147 2.42 -11.14 -15.45
N GLY A 148 2.10 -9.96 -15.99
CA GLY A 148 3.06 -8.83 -15.99
C GLY A 148 3.39 -8.29 -14.60
N PHE A 149 2.43 -8.31 -13.68
CA PHE A 149 2.67 -7.96 -12.28
C PHE A 149 3.45 -9.05 -11.55
N GLN A 150 3.04 -10.32 -11.70
CA GLN A 150 3.69 -11.46 -11.07
C GLN A 150 5.13 -11.62 -11.57
N GLU A 151 5.40 -11.47 -12.86
CA GLU A 151 6.76 -11.48 -13.42
C GLU A 151 7.62 -10.38 -12.80
N SER A 152 7.14 -9.13 -12.70
CA SER A 152 7.92 -8.04 -12.10
C SER A 152 8.20 -8.24 -10.61
N PHE A 153 7.23 -8.78 -9.86
CA PHE A 153 7.41 -9.08 -8.43
C PHE A 153 8.25 -10.34 -8.19
N ASN A 154 8.11 -11.34 -9.05
CA ASN A 154 8.86 -12.58 -8.96
C ASN A 154 10.31 -12.38 -9.41
N ASP A 155 10.60 -11.62 -10.47
CA ASP A 155 11.98 -11.25 -10.86
C ASP A 155 12.69 -10.50 -9.73
N SER A 156 12.03 -9.49 -9.17
CA SER A 156 12.63 -8.69 -8.09
C SER A 156 12.78 -9.48 -6.79
N TYR A 157 11.88 -10.42 -6.51
CA TYR A 157 12.00 -11.33 -5.36
C TYR A 157 13.07 -12.40 -5.57
N GLN A 158 13.11 -13.01 -6.76
CA GLN A 158 14.10 -14.03 -7.11
C GLN A 158 15.49 -13.44 -7.13
N GLN A 159 15.68 -12.27 -7.74
CA GLN A 159 16.95 -11.54 -7.70
C GLN A 159 17.32 -11.08 -6.28
N SER A 160 16.34 -10.77 -5.43
CA SER A 160 16.58 -10.43 -4.03
C SER A 160 16.89 -11.65 -3.16
N MET A 161 16.54 -12.86 -3.56
CA MET A 161 16.78 -14.08 -2.76
C MET A 161 17.83 -15.01 -3.37
N GLY A 162 18.37 -14.69 -4.56
CA GLY A 162 19.33 -15.52 -5.28
C GLY A 162 18.70 -16.76 -5.93
N LEU A 163 17.43 -16.67 -6.33
CA LEU A 163 16.71 -17.79 -6.96
C LEU A 163 16.98 -17.93 -8.47
N ASP A 164 17.71 -16.97 -9.06
CA ASP A 164 18.04 -16.86 -10.48
C ASP A 164 19.48 -17.31 -10.82
N MET A 165 20.20 -17.87 -9.83
CA MET A 165 21.56 -18.32 -10.03
C MET A 165 21.66 -19.42 -11.07
N VAL A 166 22.73 -19.37 -11.86
CA VAL A 166 23.10 -20.40 -12.82
C VAL A 166 24.47 -20.96 -12.49
N VAL A 167 24.75 -22.15 -13.02
CA VAL A 167 26.08 -22.78 -12.89
C VAL A 167 27.16 -21.85 -13.41
N GLY A 168 28.19 -21.63 -12.58
CA GLY A 168 29.30 -20.72 -12.83
C GLY A 168 29.14 -19.32 -12.27
N ASP A 169 27.99 -18.99 -11.66
CA ASP A 169 27.83 -17.71 -10.97
C ASP A 169 28.64 -17.68 -9.67
N CYS A 170 29.27 -16.55 -9.39
CA CYS A 170 29.99 -16.32 -8.13
C CYS A 170 29.18 -15.39 -7.23
N PHE A 171 29.22 -15.65 -5.92
CA PHE A 171 28.47 -14.88 -4.94
C PHE A 171 29.14 -14.91 -3.57
N ASP A 172 28.73 -13.99 -2.70
CA ASP A 172 29.06 -13.98 -1.29
C ASP A 172 27.86 -14.53 -0.50
N PRO A 173 28.00 -15.72 0.12
CA PRO A 173 26.95 -16.26 0.99
C PRO A 173 26.82 -15.41 2.26
N PRO A 174 25.62 -15.36 2.88
CA PRO A 174 25.45 -14.69 4.15
C PRO A 174 26.31 -15.35 5.23
N ALA A 175 26.81 -14.56 6.18
CA ALA A 175 27.65 -15.07 7.28
C ALA A 175 26.93 -16.11 8.16
N ASP A 176 25.60 -16.07 8.16
CA ASP A 176 24.73 -17.07 8.79
C ASP A 176 23.73 -17.58 7.74
N LEU A 177 23.91 -18.81 7.29
CA LEU A 177 23.03 -19.46 6.29
C LEU A 177 21.60 -19.67 6.80
N THR A 178 21.35 -19.50 8.10
CA THR A 178 20.02 -19.60 8.73
C THR A 178 19.33 -18.26 8.94
N SER A 179 20.01 -17.15 8.68
CA SER A 179 19.51 -15.79 8.92
C SER A 179 18.37 -15.38 7.97
N GLY A 180 18.29 -16.01 6.81
CA GLY A 180 17.42 -15.57 5.70
C GLY A 180 17.94 -14.31 5.00
N ASP A 181 19.18 -13.88 5.27
CA ASP A 181 19.84 -12.82 4.53
C ASP A 181 20.09 -13.26 3.08
N PRO A 182 20.00 -12.34 2.11
CA PRO A 182 20.13 -12.67 0.70
C PRO A 182 21.56 -13.01 0.33
N MET A 183 21.72 -13.87 -0.67
CA MET A 183 23.01 -14.10 -1.31
C MET A 183 23.36 -12.89 -2.19
N SER A 184 24.61 -12.42 -2.14
CA SER A 184 25.04 -11.25 -2.91
C SER A 184 25.84 -11.69 -4.14
N PRO A 185 25.42 -11.34 -5.38
CA PRO A 185 26.22 -11.62 -6.57
C PRO A 185 27.62 -10.99 -6.48
N ALA A 186 28.63 -11.73 -6.96
CA ALA A 186 30.03 -11.33 -6.97
C ALA A 186 30.67 -11.57 -8.34
N ASP A 187 31.77 -10.86 -8.64
CA ASP A 187 32.53 -11.08 -9.87
C ASP A 187 33.58 -12.17 -9.65
N CYS A 188 33.50 -13.26 -10.40
CA CYS A 188 34.47 -14.35 -10.36
C CYS A 188 35.90 -13.89 -10.67
N ALA A 189 36.08 -12.76 -11.37
CA ALA A 189 37.41 -12.22 -11.66
C ALA A 189 38.13 -11.64 -10.42
N GLY A 190 37.41 -11.47 -9.31
CA GLY A 190 37.96 -11.09 -8.00
C GLY A 190 37.72 -12.17 -6.95
N PRO A 191 38.24 -11.94 -5.71
CA PRO A 191 37.90 -12.80 -4.59
C PRO A 191 36.39 -12.80 -4.31
N HIS A 192 35.82 -13.96 -4.04
CA HIS A 192 34.39 -14.17 -3.79
C HIS A 192 34.17 -15.35 -2.84
N GLY A 193 33.00 -15.41 -2.20
CA GLY A 193 32.73 -16.43 -1.17
C GLY A 193 32.46 -17.84 -1.69
N ALA A 194 31.72 -17.98 -2.81
CA ALA A 194 31.34 -19.27 -3.36
C ALA A 194 31.04 -19.18 -4.87
N GLU A 195 31.16 -20.31 -5.56
CA GLU A 195 30.77 -20.46 -6.96
C GLU A 195 29.73 -21.57 -7.13
N VAL A 196 28.68 -21.30 -7.90
CA VAL A 196 27.60 -22.24 -8.18
C VAL A 196 28.08 -23.36 -9.09
N ILE A 197 27.96 -24.60 -8.62
CA ILE A 197 28.37 -25.81 -9.36
C ILE A 197 27.19 -26.62 -9.88
N ALA A 198 26.00 -26.47 -9.27
CA ALA A 198 24.78 -27.11 -9.74
C ALA A 198 23.55 -26.29 -9.37
N VAL A 199 22.55 -26.35 -10.24
CA VAL A 199 21.22 -25.76 -10.02
C VAL A 199 20.18 -26.76 -10.50
N ASP A 200 19.18 -27.02 -9.66
CA ASP A 200 18.04 -27.87 -10.01
C ASP A 200 16.74 -27.36 -9.38
N GLN A 201 15.60 -27.91 -9.80
CA GLN A 201 14.28 -27.56 -9.30
C GLN A 201 13.58 -28.79 -8.72
N VAL A 202 12.91 -28.61 -7.59
CA VAL A 202 12.11 -29.67 -6.98
C VAL A 202 10.77 -29.82 -7.72
N GLU A 203 10.58 -30.96 -8.37
CA GLU A 203 9.36 -31.30 -9.13
C GLU A 203 8.13 -31.63 -8.25
N ALA A 204 8.32 -31.76 -6.93
CA ALA A 204 7.23 -32.08 -6.02
C ALA A 204 6.22 -30.92 -5.92
N THR A 205 4.93 -31.25 -5.82
CA THR A 205 3.86 -30.26 -5.64
C THR A 205 3.69 -29.84 -4.18
N GLU A 206 3.94 -30.76 -3.26
CA GLU A 206 3.87 -30.54 -1.81
C GLU A 206 5.28 -30.61 -1.21
N TYR A 207 5.52 -29.85 -0.13
CA TYR A 207 6.83 -29.81 0.52
C TYR A 207 7.18 -31.20 1.08
N PRO A 208 8.27 -31.85 0.61
CA PRO A 208 8.60 -33.23 1.01
C PRO A 208 9.07 -33.36 2.47
N GLY A 209 9.44 -32.24 3.10
CA GLY A 209 10.07 -32.19 4.42
C GLY A 209 11.58 -32.02 4.35
N ASP A 210 12.16 -31.43 5.39
CA ASP A 210 13.58 -31.02 5.41
C ASP A 210 14.54 -32.19 5.14
N ASP A 211 14.35 -33.34 5.81
CA ASP A 211 15.22 -34.52 5.65
C ASP A 211 15.28 -35.04 4.21
N ALA A 212 14.14 -35.01 3.50
CA ALA A 212 14.07 -35.44 2.11
C ALA A 212 14.75 -34.43 1.17
N MET A 213 14.63 -33.13 1.47
CA MET A 213 15.31 -32.08 0.71
C MET A 213 16.82 -32.13 0.89
N VAL A 214 17.29 -32.29 2.12
CA VAL A 214 18.72 -32.45 2.43
C VAL A 214 19.29 -33.67 1.71
N SER A 215 18.64 -34.83 1.80
CA SER A 215 19.12 -36.04 1.11
C SER A 215 19.16 -35.89 -0.41
N GLN A 216 18.19 -35.18 -1.01
CA GLN A 216 18.14 -34.96 -2.45
C GLN A 216 19.28 -34.03 -2.90
N ILE A 217 19.48 -32.90 -2.21
CA ILE A 217 20.49 -31.92 -2.61
C ILE A 217 21.91 -32.40 -2.33
N GLU A 218 22.15 -33.14 -1.25
CA GLU A 218 23.46 -33.74 -0.98
C GLU A 218 23.89 -34.66 -2.12
N THR A 219 22.95 -35.49 -2.62
CA THR A 219 23.23 -36.40 -3.75
C THR A 219 23.56 -35.60 -5.02
N LEU A 220 22.72 -34.62 -5.35
CA LEU A 220 22.94 -33.72 -6.49
C LEU A 220 24.31 -33.03 -6.41
N CYS A 221 24.63 -32.51 -5.23
CA CYS A 221 25.86 -31.77 -4.97
C CYS A 221 27.10 -32.63 -5.16
N LEU A 222 27.15 -33.82 -4.56
CA LEU A 222 28.33 -34.67 -4.63
C LEU A 222 28.62 -35.12 -6.07
N ASP A 223 27.57 -35.48 -6.82
CA ASP A 223 27.71 -35.86 -8.23
C ASP A 223 28.24 -34.69 -9.06
N ALA A 224 27.60 -33.51 -8.94
CA ALA A 224 27.98 -32.33 -9.71
C ALA A 224 29.35 -31.76 -9.31
N PHE A 225 29.75 -31.88 -8.05
CA PHE A 225 31.05 -31.41 -7.56
C PHE A 225 32.20 -32.09 -8.30
N SER A 226 32.14 -33.42 -8.42
CA SER A 226 33.18 -34.19 -9.11
C SER A 226 33.29 -33.81 -10.59
N GLU A 227 32.15 -33.58 -11.25
CA GLU A 227 32.08 -33.19 -12.66
C GLU A 227 32.57 -31.75 -12.88
N TYR A 228 32.20 -30.82 -12.00
CA TYR A 228 32.50 -29.41 -12.15
C TYR A 228 33.94 -29.06 -11.74
N ILE A 229 34.42 -29.55 -10.59
CA ILE A 229 35.76 -29.25 -10.06
C ILE A 229 36.83 -30.11 -10.75
N GLY A 230 36.48 -31.33 -11.15
CA GLY A 230 37.36 -32.28 -11.82
C GLY A 230 38.11 -33.24 -10.88
N VAL A 231 37.80 -33.21 -9.59
CA VAL A 231 38.27 -34.17 -8.57
C VAL A 231 37.11 -34.57 -7.66
N GLU A 232 37.19 -35.75 -7.04
CA GLU A 232 36.20 -36.20 -6.06
C GLU A 232 36.18 -35.29 -4.83
N TYR A 233 35.00 -35.11 -4.23
CA TYR A 233 34.82 -34.28 -3.03
C TYR A 233 35.80 -34.61 -1.90
N ALA A 234 36.07 -35.90 -1.67
CA ALA A 234 36.96 -36.36 -0.60
C ALA A 234 38.44 -36.01 -0.81
N ASP A 235 38.84 -35.70 -2.04
CA ASP A 235 40.21 -35.36 -2.42
C ASP A 235 40.41 -33.84 -2.63
N SER A 236 39.34 -33.05 -2.50
CA SER A 236 39.33 -31.60 -2.70
C SER A 236 39.65 -30.82 -1.42
N ALA A 237 40.24 -29.63 -1.58
CA ALA A 237 40.38 -28.61 -0.54
C ALA A 237 39.16 -27.69 -0.44
N LEU A 238 38.17 -27.86 -1.32
CA LEU A 238 36.90 -27.13 -1.33
C LEU A 238 35.81 -27.93 -0.60
N GLU A 239 34.83 -27.22 -0.06
CA GLU A 239 33.60 -27.80 0.46
C GLU A 239 32.41 -27.52 -0.46
N ALA A 240 31.39 -28.37 -0.38
CA ALA A 240 30.13 -28.22 -1.07
C ALA A 240 29.13 -27.58 -0.10
N VAL A 241 28.75 -26.34 -0.39
CA VAL A 241 27.73 -25.60 0.35
C VAL A 241 26.44 -25.63 -0.47
N TYR A 242 25.34 -26.03 0.17
CA TYR A 242 24.08 -26.24 -0.51
C TYR A 242 22.93 -25.46 0.12
N PHE A 243 21.98 -25.07 -0.72
CA PHE A 243 20.76 -24.38 -0.33
C PHE A 243 19.57 -25.10 -0.94
N HIS A 244 18.56 -25.33 -0.12
CA HIS A 244 17.32 -25.97 -0.53
C HIS A 244 16.12 -25.19 0.03
N PRO A 245 14.91 -25.38 -0.53
CA PRO A 245 13.74 -24.71 -0.01
C PRO A 245 13.44 -25.16 1.41
N THR A 246 12.87 -24.25 2.20
CA THR A 246 12.27 -24.54 3.51
C THR A 246 10.75 -24.60 3.36
N GLN A 247 10.03 -25.10 4.38
CA GLN A 247 8.57 -25.01 4.37
C GLN A 247 8.05 -23.57 4.17
N ALA A 248 8.76 -22.58 4.71
CA ALA A 248 8.39 -21.17 4.59
C ALA A 248 8.64 -20.63 3.17
N SER A 249 9.81 -20.86 2.58
CA SER A 249 10.10 -20.41 1.20
C SER A 249 9.28 -21.19 0.17
N TRP A 250 8.99 -22.47 0.42
CA TRP A 250 8.14 -23.30 -0.42
C TRP A 250 6.72 -22.73 -0.59
N ALA A 251 6.16 -22.17 0.49
CA ALA A 251 4.85 -21.50 0.45
C ALA A 251 4.86 -20.23 -0.41
N LEU A 252 6.05 -19.67 -0.67
CA LEU A 252 6.28 -18.51 -1.54
C LEU A 252 6.69 -18.92 -2.97
N GLY A 253 6.69 -20.21 -3.28
CA GLY A 253 7.02 -20.72 -4.61
C GLY A 253 8.49 -21.11 -4.81
N ASP A 254 9.32 -21.04 -3.78
CA ASP A 254 10.71 -21.51 -3.87
C ASP A 254 10.77 -23.03 -4.10
N ARG A 255 11.48 -23.41 -5.15
CA ARG A 255 11.72 -24.80 -5.57
C ARG A 255 13.20 -25.03 -5.87
N LEU A 256 14.08 -24.07 -5.59
CA LEU A 256 15.46 -24.10 -6.04
C LEU A 256 16.31 -25.03 -5.16
N LEU A 257 17.03 -25.96 -5.80
CA LEU A 257 18.17 -26.65 -5.23
C LEU A 257 19.43 -26.00 -5.81
N LEU A 258 20.27 -25.45 -4.94
CA LEU A 258 21.51 -24.77 -5.33
C LEU A 258 22.69 -25.45 -4.67
N CYS A 259 23.66 -25.87 -5.46
CA CYS A 259 24.94 -26.35 -4.98
C CYS A 259 26.05 -25.38 -5.36
N SER A 260 26.94 -25.11 -4.41
CA SER A 260 28.08 -24.22 -4.59
C SER A 260 29.35 -24.81 -3.97
N ALA A 261 30.50 -24.41 -4.49
CA ALA A 261 31.81 -24.73 -3.95
C ALA A 261 32.38 -23.50 -3.21
N ALA A 262 32.92 -23.72 -2.02
CA ALA A 262 33.58 -22.71 -1.19
C ALA A 262 34.86 -23.31 -0.57
N THR A 263 35.70 -22.50 0.08
CA THR A 263 36.83 -23.06 0.84
C THR A 263 36.36 -23.65 2.16
N MET A 264 36.97 -24.76 2.61
CA MET A 264 36.61 -25.41 3.89
C MET A 264 36.82 -24.53 5.14
N ASP A 265 37.63 -23.48 5.04
CA ASP A 265 37.91 -22.55 6.13
C ASP A 265 37.07 -21.27 6.08
N GLY A 266 36.17 -21.15 5.10
CA GLY A 266 35.32 -19.98 4.88
C GLY A 266 36.07 -18.73 4.42
N SER A 267 37.34 -18.87 4.02
CA SER A 267 38.07 -17.77 3.36
C SER A 267 37.56 -17.56 1.92
N PRO A 268 37.70 -16.35 1.35
CA PRO A 268 37.29 -16.13 -0.03
C PRO A 268 38.08 -17.01 -1.00
N LEU A 269 37.40 -17.53 -2.02
CA LEU A 269 38.05 -18.08 -3.20
C LEU A 269 38.91 -16.98 -3.84
N GLU A 270 40.07 -17.38 -4.37
CA GLU A 270 40.93 -16.47 -5.12
C GLU A 270 40.29 -16.12 -6.47
N ALA A 271 40.85 -15.11 -7.15
CA ALA A 271 40.34 -14.69 -8.45
C ALA A 271 40.34 -15.82 -9.50
N GLY A 272 39.20 -16.03 -10.15
CA GLY A 272 38.96 -17.05 -11.17
C GLY A 272 37.86 -18.02 -10.78
N SER A 273 37.37 -18.80 -11.74
CA SER A 273 36.42 -19.87 -11.50
C SER A 273 37.11 -21.13 -10.98
N VAL A 274 36.45 -21.90 -10.12
CA VAL A 274 36.88 -23.21 -9.62
C VAL A 274 36.60 -24.36 -10.61
N ALA A 275 35.92 -24.10 -11.72
CA ALA A 275 35.63 -25.09 -12.75
C ALA A 275 36.90 -25.75 -13.30
N GLY A 276 37.01 -27.07 -13.18
CA GLY A 276 38.16 -27.86 -13.64
C GLY A 276 39.48 -27.52 -12.93
N SER A 277 39.42 -26.81 -11.79
CA SER A 277 40.60 -26.38 -11.05
C SER A 277 41.35 -27.55 -10.39
N GLY A 278 40.63 -28.64 -10.08
CA GLY A 278 41.14 -29.79 -9.33
C GLY A 278 41.64 -29.41 -7.93
N LEU A 279 41.14 -28.30 -7.38
CA LEU A 279 41.41 -27.86 -6.01
C LEU A 279 40.80 -28.80 -4.99
#